data_AF-A0A383B1Q6-F1
#
_entry.id   AF-A0A383B1Q6-F1
#
_cell.length_a   1.000
_cell.length_b   1.000
_cell.length_c   1.000
_cell.angle_alpha   90.00
_cell.angle_beta   90.00
_cell.angle_gamma   90.00
#
_symmetry.space_group_name_H-M   'P 1'
#
loop_
_entity.id
_entity.type
_entity.pdbx_description
1 polymer ?
#
loop_
_entity_poly.entity_id
_entity_poly.type
_entity_poly.pdbx_seq_one_letter_code
_entity_poly.pdbx_strand_id
1 'polypeptide(L)'
;GSGHTYGFKLTPTSDPASITVSIPTGAAIGEGNASVAGSGTIDFRYAPETRSTALLGWWKLDEGSGNTAVNSGSAGIAKNAALLDGATFVAGGRFGGALQISPGNANSRLEVAGLGLDIGAESTLTAWFKELYPLGTWRTLFRGNGGDHQVIIQDSTNYLGVFDNANNGNFRDSGADLVAGNYATDWHHVSAVGSGGTTKFYVDALLVGTSDRQSTTDIWRIGNWGNQRFAKYLDDVRVYDIALSATA
;
A
#
# COMPACT_ATOMS: atom_id res chain seq x y z
N GLY A 1 -5.87 47.61 -5.60
CA GLY A 1 -4.82 46.94 -4.82
C GLY A 1 -3.82 46.32 -5.77
N SER A 2 -2.53 46.66 -5.65
CA SER A 2 -1.46 46.29 -6.60
C SER A 2 -0.93 44.86 -6.46
N GLY A 3 -1.55 44.00 -5.66
CA GLY A 3 -1.28 42.55 -5.56
C GLY A 3 0.20 42.17 -5.39
N HIS A 4 0.68 42.04 -4.16
CA HIS A 4 2.00 41.46 -3.88
C HIS A 4 1.88 39.95 -3.62
N THR A 5 2.76 39.16 -4.23
CA THR A 5 2.86 37.71 -4.02
C THR A 5 3.98 37.41 -3.02
N TYR A 6 3.67 36.62 -2.00
CA TYR A 6 4.64 36.15 -1.01
C TYR A 6 4.79 34.63 -1.11
N GLY A 7 6.03 34.14 -1.10
CA GLY A 7 6.33 32.71 -1.07
C GLY A 7 6.81 32.28 0.31
N PHE A 8 6.27 31.16 0.81
CA PHE A 8 6.69 30.56 2.07
C PHE A 8 7.29 29.17 1.80
N LYS A 9 8.42 28.85 2.43
CA LYS A 9 8.92 27.46 2.49
C LYS A 9 8.43 26.84 3.78
N LEU A 10 7.55 25.87 3.67
CA LEU A 10 7.00 25.13 4.80
C LEU A 10 7.69 23.76 4.87
N THR A 11 8.22 23.41 6.03
CA THR A 11 8.84 22.10 6.30
C THR A 11 8.11 21.47 7.49
N PRO A 12 7.32 20.40 7.31
CA PRO A 12 6.70 19.69 8.41
C PRO A 12 7.76 18.99 9.28
N THR A 13 7.56 18.97 10.60
CA THR A 13 8.43 18.26 11.57
C THR A 13 7.84 16.93 12.03
N SER A 14 6.66 16.57 11.55
CA SER A 14 5.96 15.31 11.82
C SER A 14 5.18 14.87 10.57
N ASP A 15 4.81 13.60 10.51
CA ASP A 15 3.87 13.07 9.52
C ASP A 15 2.76 12.27 10.22
N PRO A 16 1.47 12.60 10.02
CA PRO A 16 0.96 13.75 9.27
C PRO A 16 1.28 15.09 9.98
N ALA A 17 1.28 16.18 9.22
CA ALA A 17 1.37 17.54 9.75
C ALA A 17 0.45 18.50 8.99
N SER A 18 -0.23 19.37 9.73
CA SER A 18 -0.99 20.49 9.16
C SER A 18 -0.28 21.79 9.53
N ILE A 19 0.08 22.58 8.52
CA ILE A 19 0.65 23.91 8.72
C ILE A 19 -0.41 24.93 8.28
N THR A 20 -0.88 25.73 9.23
CA THR A 20 -1.81 26.83 8.95
C THR A 20 -1.03 28.14 8.88
N VAL A 21 -1.15 28.83 7.75
CA VAL A 21 -0.63 30.18 7.55
C VAL A 21 -1.80 31.14 7.72
N SER A 22 -1.68 32.07 8.66
CA SER A 22 -2.72 33.04 9.00
C SER A 22 -2.20 34.47 8.84
N ILE A 23 -2.96 35.31 8.16
CA ILE A 23 -2.79 36.75 8.11
C ILE A 23 -3.89 37.36 9.00
N PRO A 24 -3.56 38.00 10.12
CA PRO A 24 -4.56 38.65 10.96
C PRO A 24 -5.08 39.95 10.33
N THR A 25 -6.23 40.44 10.82
CA THR A 25 -6.71 41.77 10.47
C THR A 25 -5.67 42.82 10.86
N GLY A 26 -5.40 43.78 9.97
CA GLY A 26 -4.43 44.85 10.21
C GLY A 26 -2.96 44.44 10.13
N ALA A 27 -2.65 43.23 9.66
CA ALA A 27 -1.28 42.80 9.36
C ALA A 27 -0.58 43.68 8.31
N ALA A 28 -1.35 44.36 7.44
CA ALA A 28 -0.85 45.37 6.52
C ALA A 28 -1.84 46.53 6.37
N ILE A 29 -1.35 47.71 5.99
CA ILE A 29 -2.17 48.88 5.67
C ILE A 29 -1.84 49.33 4.24
N GLY A 30 -2.86 49.44 3.38
CA GLY A 30 -2.75 49.96 2.02
C GLY A 30 -3.78 51.06 1.79
N GLU A 31 -3.33 52.24 1.35
CA GLU A 31 -4.21 53.41 1.09
C GLU A 31 -5.15 53.74 2.26
N GLY A 32 -4.68 53.54 3.50
CA GLY A 32 -5.46 53.79 4.73
C GLY A 32 -6.38 52.65 5.18
N ASN A 33 -6.49 51.57 4.40
CA ASN A 33 -7.29 50.40 4.75
C ASN A 33 -6.43 49.28 5.33
N ALA A 34 -6.87 48.73 6.46
CA ALA A 34 -6.27 47.55 7.08
C ALA A 34 -6.57 46.28 6.27
N SER A 35 -5.62 45.34 6.25
CA SER A 35 -5.84 44.01 5.69
C SER A 35 -6.96 43.28 6.44
N VAL A 36 -7.76 42.51 5.71
CA VAL A 36 -8.74 41.58 6.30
C VAL A 36 -8.03 40.30 6.69
N ALA A 37 -8.51 39.63 7.74
CA ALA A 37 -7.97 38.33 8.12
C ALA A 37 -8.16 37.28 7.02
N GLY A 38 -7.17 36.42 6.83
CA GLY A 38 -7.23 35.28 5.92
C GLY A 38 -6.34 34.16 6.41
N SER A 39 -6.69 32.92 6.12
CA SER A 39 -5.84 31.77 6.43
C SER A 39 -5.88 30.74 5.31
N GLY A 40 -4.83 29.93 5.25
CA GLY A 40 -4.76 28.74 4.41
C GLY A 40 -4.04 27.63 5.17
N THR A 41 -4.55 26.40 5.04
CA THR A 41 -3.94 25.22 5.64
C THR A 41 -3.33 24.36 4.53
N ILE A 42 -2.08 23.95 4.74
CA ILE A 42 -1.42 22.94 3.91
C ILE A 42 -1.23 21.70 4.76
N ASP A 43 -1.84 20.60 4.32
CA ASP A 43 -1.67 19.29 4.92
C ASP A 43 -0.51 18.57 4.24
N PHE A 44 0.54 18.30 5.01
CA PHE A 44 1.64 17.46 4.63
C PHE A 44 1.37 16.04 5.09
N ARG A 45 1.30 15.13 4.12
CA ARG A 45 1.26 13.69 4.37
C ARG A 45 2.32 13.03 3.52
N TYR A 46 3.17 12.22 4.13
CA TYR A 46 4.30 11.59 3.45
C TYR A 46 3.85 10.54 2.42
N ALA A 47 2.68 9.93 2.67
CA ALA A 47 1.94 9.18 1.68
C ALA A 47 0.48 9.71 1.65
N PRO A 48 -0.12 9.93 0.45
CA PRO A 48 -1.45 10.51 0.37
C PRO A 48 -2.50 9.53 0.90
N GLU A 49 -3.34 9.95 1.84
CA GLU A 49 -4.54 9.22 2.23
C GLU A 49 -5.60 9.34 1.11
N THR A 50 -5.38 8.61 0.03
CA THR A 50 -6.35 8.47 -1.06
C THR A 50 -7.59 7.78 -0.51
N ARG A 51 -8.78 8.38 -0.67
CA ARG A 51 -10.08 7.78 -0.28
C ARG A 51 -10.10 7.22 1.15
N SER A 52 -9.66 8.01 2.14
CA SER A 52 -9.51 7.58 3.55
C SER A 52 -10.74 6.92 4.16
N THR A 53 -11.96 7.29 3.74
CA THR A 53 -13.20 6.66 4.22
C THR A 53 -13.34 5.19 3.82
N ALA A 54 -12.68 4.80 2.73
CA ALA A 54 -12.66 3.45 2.17
C ALA A 54 -11.37 2.67 2.50
N LEU A 55 -10.41 3.30 3.19
CA LEU A 55 -9.12 2.71 3.53
C LEU A 55 -9.26 1.83 4.80
N LEU A 56 -9.53 0.54 4.62
CA LEU A 56 -9.70 -0.41 5.71
C LEU A 56 -8.38 -0.72 6.44
N GLY A 57 -7.34 -1.01 5.65
CA GLY A 57 -6.03 -1.44 6.12
C GLY A 57 -4.94 -0.53 5.57
N TRP A 58 -4.06 -0.04 6.44
CA TRP A 58 -2.87 0.71 6.05
C TRP A 58 -1.70 0.41 6.98
N TRP A 59 -0.76 -0.40 6.51
CA TRP A 59 0.50 -0.65 7.20
C TRP A 59 1.59 0.15 6.50
N LYS A 60 2.00 1.24 7.13
CA LYS A 60 3.04 2.15 6.64
C LYS A 60 4.43 1.52 6.70
N LEU A 61 4.69 0.71 7.73
CA LEU A 61 5.97 0.03 7.94
C LEU A 61 7.12 0.97 8.36
N ASP A 62 6.74 2.07 8.99
CA ASP A 62 7.60 3.16 9.48
C ASP A 62 8.03 3.00 10.96
N GLU A 63 7.61 1.94 11.65
CA GLU A 63 7.83 1.78 13.10
C GLU A 63 9.31 1.69 13.48
N GLY A 64 10.17 1.28 12.54
CA GLY A 64 11.63 1.24 12.67
C GLY A 64 12.18 0.16 13.61
N SER A 65 11.37 -0.39 14.51
CA SER A 65 11.76 -1.47 15.43
C SER A 65 10.54 -2.24 15.97
N GLY A 66 10.79 -3.35 16.67
CA GLY A 66 9.75 -4.22 17.18
C GLY A 66 9.22 -5.20 16.13
N ASN A 67 8.07 -5.81 16.42
CA ASN A 67 7.48 -6.89 15.62
C ASN A 67 6.00 -6.65 15.30
N THR A 68 5.51 -5.41 15.42
CA THR A 68 4.12 -5.05 15.15
C THR A 68 4.09 -3.90 14.15
N ALA A 69 3.47 -4.13 12.99
CA ALA A 69 3.07 -3.09 12.05
C ALA A 69 1.66 -2.61 12.41
N VAL A 70 1.52 -1.32 12.66
CA VAL A 70 0.26 -0.70 13.08
C VAL A 70 -0.64 -0.49 11.87
N ASN A 71 -1.90 -0.91 11.99
CA ASN A 71 -2.92 -0.54 11.03
C ASN A 71 -3.40 0.90 11.28
N SER A 72 -3.12 1.81 10.34
CA SER A 72 -3.60 3.19 10.31
C SER A 72 -4.95 3.35 9.58
N GLY A 73 -5.52 2.28 9.05
CA GLY A 73 -6.81 2.29 8.35
C GLY A 73 -8.03 2.26 9.29
N SER A 74 -9.22 2.41 8.71
CA SER A 74 -10.50 2.51 9.42
C SER A 74 -10.90 1.24 10.19
N ALA A 75 -10.31 0.08 9.87
CA ALA A 75 -10.51 -1.16 10.63
C ALA A 75 -9.79 -1.16 12.00
N GLY A 76 -8.93 -0.17 12.25
CA GLY A 76 -8.31 0.11 13.54
C GLY A 76 -7.25 -0.89 13.98
N ILE A 77 -6.73 -0.67 15.20
CA ILE A 77 -5.57 -1.38 15.75
C ILE A 77 -5.79 -2.88 16.02
N ALA A 78 -7.05 -3.32 16.06
CA ALA A 78 -7.38 -4.75 16.15
C ALA A 78 -6.90 -5.54 14.92
N LYS A 79 -6.54 -4.83 13.84
CA LYS A 79 -5.96 -5.36 12.60
C LYS A 79 -4.48 -5.00 12.43
N ASN A 80 -3.77 -4.69 13.52
CA ASN A 80 -2.31 -4.65 13.49
C ASN A 80 -1.75 -5.98 12.95
N ALA A 81 -0.63 -5.93 12.24
CA ALA A 81 0.02 -7.11 11.69
C ALA A 81 1.30 -7.43 12.46
N ALA A 82 1.51 -8.71 12.76
CA ALA A 82 2.74 -9.19 13.37
C ALA A 82 3.80 -9.48 12.30
N LEU A 83 5.03 -9.04 12.55
CA LEU A 83 6.20 -9.45 11.79
C LEU A 83 6.66 -10.80 12.33
N LEU A 84 6.64 -11.82 11.49
CA LEU A 84 6.93 -13.21 11.89
C LEU A 84 8.14 -13.76 11.14
N ASP A 85 8.76 -14.78 11.73
CA ASP A 85 9.76 -15.63 11.10
C ASP A 85 10.93 -14.86 10.49
N GLY A 86 11.44 -13.87 11.22
CA GLY A 86 12.59 -13.07 10.84
C GLY A 86 12.26 -11.89 9.91
N ALA A 87 10.99 -11.55 9.72
CA ALA A 87 10.61 -10.26 9.15
C ALA A 87 11.02 -9.12 10.09
N THR A 88 11.55 -8.03 9.53
CA THR A 88 12.05 -6.89 10.32
C THR A 88 11.73 -5.55 9.64
N PHE A 89 11.60 -4.49 10.42
CA PHE A 89 11.63 -3.13 9.88
C PHE A 89 13.04 -2.74 9.46
N VAL A 90 13.14 -1.98 8.37
CA VAL A 90 14.39 -1.39 7.86
C VAL A 90 14.16 0.07 7.51
N ALA A 91 15.21 0.89 7.53
CA ALA A 91 15.17 2.25 7.02
C ALA A 91 15.31 2.28 5.49
N GLY A 92 14.95 3.39 4.86
CA GLY A 92 15.13 3.59 3.41
C GLY A 92 14.00 2.98 2.58
N GLY A 93 12.79 3.02 3.11
CA GLY A 93 11.56 2.71 2.39
C GLY A 93 11.31 3.61 1.19
N ARG A 94 10.29 3.26 0.42
CA ARG A 94 9.69 4.19 -0.55
C ARG A 94 9.19 5.44 0.17
N PHE A 95 8.61 5.22 1.34
CA PHE A 95 8.23 6.17 2.33
C PHE A 95 8.84 5.73 3.66
N GLY A 96 10.01 6.27 4.01
CA GLY A 96 10.49 6.25 5.39
C GLY A 96 11.15 4.93 5.74
N GLY A 97 10.42 4.08 6.46
CA GLY A 97 10.76 2.70 6.76
C GLY A 97 10.17 1.72 5.74
N ALA A 98 10.54 0.45 5.85
CA ALA A 98 9.93 -0.62 5.07
C ALA A 98 9.98 -1.93 5.86
N LEU A 99 9.18 -2.90 5.43
CA LEU A 99 9.33 -4.29 5.83
C LEU A 99 10.42 -4.95 4.99
N GLN A 100 11.34 -5.67 5.65
CA GLN A 100 12.17 -6.68 5.02
C GLN A 100 11.60 -8.07 5.25
N ILE A 101 11.24 -8.75 4.17
CA ILE A 101 11.05 -10.20 4.13
C ILE A 101 12.43 -10.85 4.06
N SER A 102 12.71 -11.75 5.00
CA SER A 102 14.05 -12.28 5.18
C SER A 102 14.52 -13.15 4.02
N PRO A 103 15.72 -12.90 3.45
CA PRO A 103 16.35 -13.84 2.52
C PRO A 103 16.77 -15.14 3.23
N GLY A 104 17.07 -15.07 4.54
CA GLY A 104 17.53 -16.20 5.34
C GLY A 104 16.41 -17.08 5.92
N ASN A 105 15.16 -16.64 5.89
CA ASN A 105 14.02 -17.44 6.35
C ASN A 105 12.87 -17.42 5.34
N ALA A 106 12.61 -18.58 4.74
CA ALA A 106 11.58 -18.80 3.75
C ALA A 106 10.15 -18.49 4.24
N ASN A 107 9.88 -18.45 5.54
CA ASN A 107 8.54 -18.23 6.11
C ASN A 107 8.30 -16.80 6.62
N SER A 108 9.30 -15.92 6.50
CA SER A 108 9.23 -14.51 6.90
C SER A 108 8.06 -13.79 6.24
N ARG A 109 7.21 -13.12 7.03
CA ARG A 109 5.96 -12.49 6.57
C ARG A 109 5.41 -11.45 7.54
N LEU A 110 4.42 -10.70 7.08
CA LEU A 110 3.44 -10.04 7.94
C LEU A 110 2.17 -10.89 8.07
N GLU A 111 1.60 -10.94 9.27
CA GLU A 111 0.35 -11.64 9.56
C GLU A 111 -0.64 -10.72 10.28
N VAL A 112 -1.76 -10.42 9.64
CA VAL A 112 -2.82 -9.54 10.15
C VAL A 112 -3.56 -10.21 11.30
N ALA A 113 -3.70 -9.50 12.43
CA ALA A 113 -4.34 -10.01 13.62
C ALA A 113 -5.83 -10.37 13.40
N GLY A 114 -6.34 -11.24 14.28
CA GLY A 114 -7.76 -11.63 14.25
C GLY A 114 -8.14 -12.44 13.01
N LEU A 115 -7.21 -13.23 12.49
CA LEU A 115 -7.40 -14.09 11.30
C LEU A 115 -7.66 -13.32 10.00
N GLY A 116 -7.16 -12.09 9.90
CA GLY A 116 -7.21 -11.30 8.68
C GLY A 116 -8.13 -10.08 8.74
N LEU A 117 -8.11 -9.30 7.67
CA LEU A 117 -8.93 -8.13 7.44
C LEU A 117 -9.96 -8.47 6.35
N ASP A 118 -11.25 -8.43 6.70
CA ASP A 118 -12.32 -8.69 5.73
C ASP A 118 -12.35 -7.60 4.65
N ILE A 119 -12.61 -8.02 3.41
CA ILE A 119 -12.77 -7.14 2.25
C ILE A 119 -14.15 -7.33 1.62
N GLY A 120 -14.62 -6.32 0.90
CA GLY A 120 -15.93 -6.32 0.26
C GLY A 120 -15.99 -7.05 -1.09
N ALA A 121 -17.16 -6.97 -1.71
CA ALA A 121 -17.39 -7.40 -3.09
C ALA A 121 -16.65 -6.53 -4.12
N GLU A 122 -16.16 -5.37 -3.71
CA GLU A 122 -15.16 -4.59 -4.44
C GLU A 122 -13.99 -4.33 -3.48
N SER A 123 -12.77 -4.32 -4.02
CA SER A 123 -11.59 -4.00 -3.22
C SER A 123 -10.44 -3.50 -4.08
N THR A 124 -9.52 -2.77 -3.44
CA THR A 124 -8.23 -2.46 -4.02
C THR A 124 -7.13 -2.79 -3.02
N LEU A 125 -6.17 -3.61 -3.43
CA LEU A 125 -5.03 -4.01 -2.63
C LEU A 125 -3.77 -3.43 -3.24
N THR A 126 -2.94 -2.76 -2.45
CA THR A 126 -1.72 -2.12 -2.96
C THR A 126 -0.53 -2.33 -2.05
N ALA A 127 0.66 -2.33 -2.66
CA ALA A 127 1.92 -2.25 -1.95
C ALA A 127 2.99 -1.63 -2.85
N TRP A 128 3.92 -0.90 -2.24
CA TRP A 128 5.23 -0.69 -2.85
C TRP A 128 6.11 -1.90 -2.57
N PHE A 129 6.91 -2.29 -3.56
CA PHE A 129 7.84 -3.40 -3.45
C PHE A 129 9.16 -3.11 -4.15
N LYS A 130 10.23 -3.77 -3.69
CA LYS A 130 11.56 -3.74 -4.29
C LYS A 130 12.28 -5.06 -4.04
N GLU A 131 13.14 -5.45 -4.98
CA GLU A 131 13.87 -6.72 -4.98
C GLU A 131 12.90 -7.91 -4.97
N LEU A 132 12.12 -8.05 -6.04
CA LEU A 132 11.23 -9.19 -6.24
C LEU A 132 12.03 -10.50 -6.18
N TYR A 133 11.53 -11.51 -5.45
CA TYR A 133 12.22 -12.80 -5.37
C TYR A 133 12.25 -13.50 -6.75
N PRO A 134 13.32 -14.26 -7.04
CA PRO A 134 13.49 -14.91 -8.34
C PRO A 134 12.45 -16.02 -8.58
N LEU A 135 12.37 -16.44 -9.83
CA LEU A 135 11.58 -17.60 -10.26
C LEU A 135 12.04 -18.89 -9.55
N GLY A 136 11.14 -19.87 -9.40
CA GLY A 136 11.42 -21.18 -8.81
C GLY A 136 10.54 -21.53 -7.61
N THR A 137 9.85 -20.53 -7.04
CA THR A 137 8.76 -20.72 -6.07
C THR A 137 7.62 -19.79 -6.43
N TRP A 138 6.40 -20.15 -6.04
CA TRP A 138 5.29 -19.22 -6.07
C TRP A 138 5.64 -18.00 -5.22
N ARG A 139 5.11 -16.83 -5.53
CA ARG A 139 5.43 -15.57 -4.83
C ARG A 139 4.13 -14.86 -4.51
N THR A 140 3.77 -14.83 -3.23
CA THR A 140 2.45 -14.39 -2.73
C THR A 140 2.57 -13.06 -2.03
N LEU A 141 1.90 -12.02 -2.55
CA LEU A 141 1.83 -10.73 -1.88
C LEU A 141 0.65 -10.69 -0.89
N PHE A 142 -0.53 -11.16 -1.27
CA PHE A 142 -1.71 -11.15 -0.42
C PHE A 142 -2.40 -12.51 -0.40
N ARG A 143 -2.82 -12.94 0.79
CA ARG A 143 -3.46 -14.22 1.03
C ARG A 143 -4.46 -14.15 2.18
N GLY A 144 -5.66 -14.70 2.02
CA GLY A 144 -6.61 -14.89 3.12
C GLY A 144 -6.28 -16.02 4.10
N ASN A 145 -7.01 -16.14 5.20
CA ASN A 145 -6.75 -17.17 6.21
C ASN A 145 -7.07 -18.59 5.71
N GLY A 146 -8.29 -18.77 5.21
CA GLY A 146 -8.73 -20.02 4.56
C GLY A 146 -8.87 -19.91 3.04
N GLY A 147 -8.74 -18.71 2.49
CA GLY A 147 -9.29 -18.36 1.18
C GLY A 147 -8.32 -18.41 0.00
N ASP A 148 -8.25 -17.33 -0.75
CA ASP A 148 -7.50 -17.24 -2.01
C ASP A 148 -6.17 -16.51 -1.82
N HIS A 149 -5.33 -16.59 -2.86
CA HIS A 149 -4.25 -15.63 -3.06
C HIS A 149 -4.75 -14.53 -3.98
N GLN A 150 -4.98 -13.34 -3.42
CA GLN A 150 -5.48 -12.19 -4.18
C GLN A 150 -4.42 -11.67 -5.16
N VAL A 151 -3.13 -11.81 -4.80
CA VAL A 151 -2.00 -11.42 -5.64
C VAL A 151 -0.88 -12.45 -5.50
N ILE A 152 -0.62 -13.17 -6.59
CA ILE A 152 0.39 -14.23 -6.64
C ILE A 152 1.08 -14.27 -8.01
N ILE A 153 2.37 -14.63 -8.00
CA ILE A 153 3.16 -14.85 -9.20
C ILE A 153 3.53 -16.33 -9.31
N GLN A 154 3.28 -16.92 -10.48
CA GLN A 154 3.57 -18.31 -10.79
C GLN A 154 5.06 -18.64 -10.75
N ASP A 155 5.35 -19.83 -10.25
CA ASP A 155 6.68 -20.36 -9.93
C ASP A 155 7.55 -20.72 -11.14
N SER A 156 6.92 -21.00 -12.28
CA SER A 156 7.55 -21.53 -13.49
C SER A 156 7.58 -20.56 -14.67
N THR A 157 6.78 -19.48 -14.62
CA THR A 157 6.57 -18.56 -15.75
C THR A 157 6.72 -17.08 -15.41
N ASN A 158 6.64 -16.69 -14.13
CA ASN A 158 6.46 -15.31 -13.66
C ASN A 158 5.08 -14.68 -13.96
N TYR A 159 4.07 -15.47 -14.31
CA TYR A 159 2.72 -14.96 -14.55
C TYR A 159 2.11 -14.40 -13.27
N LEU A 160 1.64 -13.15 -13.31
CA LEU A 160 0.88 -12.51 -12.25
C LEU A 160 -0.59 -12.91 -12.35
N GLY A 161 -1.22 -13.18 -11.21
CA GLY A 161 -2.64 -13.45 -11.19
C GLY A 161 -3.23 -13.62 -9.80
N VAL A 162 -4.35 -14.33 -9.78
CA VAL A 162 -5.10 -14.74 -8.59
C VAL A 162 -5.05 -16.26 -8.47
N PHE A 163 -5.01 -16.81 -7.25
CA PHE A 163 -5.22 -18.23 -7.03
C PHE A 163 -6.47 -18.46 -6.18
N ASP A 164 -7.52 -18.98 -6.80
CA ASP A 164 -8.84 -19.20 -6.20
C ASP A 164 -8.91 -20.57 -5.51
N ASN A 165 -8.53 -20.65 -4.23
CA ASN A 165 -8.67 -21.91 -3.49
C ASN A 165 -10.10 -22.10 -2.97
N ALA A 166 -10.80 -21.01 -2.63
CA ALA A 166 -12.08 -21.05 -1.94
C ALA A 166 -13.17 -21.73 -2.78
N ASN A 167 -13.11 -21.60 -4.11
CA ASN A 167 -14.08 -22.20 -5.02
C ASN A 167 -13.48 -23.38 -5.81
N ASN A 168 -12.42 -23.99 -5.28
CA ASN A 168 -11.68 -25.06 -5.96
C ASN A 168 -11.24 -24.66 -7.38
N GLY A 169 -10.88 -23.38 -7.53
CA GLY A 169 -10.25 -22.83 -8.72
C GLY A 169 -8.75 -23.15 -8.75
N ASN A 170 -8.14 -22.86 -9.90
CA ASN A 170 -6.69 -22.93 -10.08
C ASN A 170 -6.14 -21.50 -10.17
N PHE A 171 -4.83 -21.38 -10.37
CA PHE A 171 -4.22 -20.12 -10.78
C PHE A 171 -4.91 -19.52 -12.02
N ARG A 172 -5.16 -18.20 -11.98
CA ARG A 172 -5.85 -17.42 -13.00
C ARG A 172 -4.94 -16.28 -13.43
N ASP A 173 -4.22 -16.54 -14.51
CA ASP A 173 -3.31 -15.60 -15.14
C ASP A 173 -4.03 -14.28 -15.51
N SER A 174 -3.33 -13.17 -15.34
CA SER A 174 -3.76 -11.84 -15.77
C SER A 174 -3.29 -11.46 -17.17
N GLY A 175 -2.38 -12.25 -17.76
CA GLY A 175 -1.69 -11.96 -19.01
C GLY A 175 -0.46 -11.07 -18.84
N ALA A 176 -0.02 -10.84 -17.60
CA ALA A 176 1.14 -10.01 -17.26
C ALA A 176 2.23 -10.81 -16.54
N ASP A 177 3.48 -10.45 -16.81
CA ASP A 177 4.66 -11.16 -16.28
C ASP A 177 5.48 -10.22 -15.38
N LEU A 178 5.81 -10.66 -14.17
CA LEU A 178 6.77 -9.96 -13.30
C LEU A 178 8.09 -10.69 -13.21
N VAL A 179 8.95 -10.42 -14.19
CA VAL A 179 10.33 -10.92 -14.20
C VAL A 179 11.16 -10.18 -13.15
N ALA A 180 11.70 -10.92 -12.17
CA ALA A 180 12.39 -10.36 -11.01
C ALA A 180 13.52 -9.37 -11.33
N GLY A 181 14.25 -9.59 -12.44
CA GLY A 181 15.33 -8.69 -12.88
C GLY A 181 14.87 -7.25 -13.15
N ASN A 182 13.60 -7.04 -13.51
CA ASN A 182 13.04 -5.71 -13.79
C ASN A 182 12.74 -4.92 -12.51
N TYR A 183 12.75 -5.57 -11.35
CA TYR A 183 12.33 -5.00 -10.06
C TYR A 183 13.45 -5.09 -9.01
N ALA A 184 14.71 -5.17 -9.47
CA ALA A 184 15.86 -5.50 -8.62
C ALA A 184 16.44 -4.31 -7.84
N THR A 185 16.14 -3.07 -8.22
CA THR A 185 16.82 -1.87 -7.68
C THR A 185 15.88 -0.75 -7.25
N ASP A 186 14.89 -0.43 -8.08
CA ASP A 186 13.95 0.65 -7.80
C ASP A 186 12.70 0.14 -7.05
N TRP A 187 12.02 1.09 -6.38
CA TRP A 187 10.71 0.84 -5.79
C TRP A 187 9.65 0.91 -6.88
N HIS A 188 8.79 -0.10 -6.92
CA HIS A 188 7.66 -0.19 -7.83
C HIS A 188 6.36 -0.33 -7.05
N HIS A 189 5.26 0.13 -7.63
CA HIS A 189 3.94 0.04 -7.01
C HIS A 189 3.10 -1.01 -7.72
N VAL A 190 2.53 -1.96 -6.98
CA VAL A 190 1.53 -2.90 -7.51
C VAL A 190 0.16 -2.60 -6.91
N SER A 191 -0.87 -2.65 -7.75
CA SER A 191 -2.26 -2.57 -7.33
C SER A 191 -3.08 -3.68 -7.98
N ALA A 192 -3.91 -4.34 -7.18
CA ALA A 192 -4.92 -5.30 -7.62
C ALA A 192 -6.31 -4.73 -7.31
N VAL A 193 -7.11 -4.48 -8.35
CA VAL A 193 -8.45 -3.91 -8.24
C VAL A 193 -9.48 -4.99 -8.58
N GLY A 194 -10.16 -5.51 -7.55
CA GLY A 194 -11.21 -6.50 -7.67
C GLY A 194 -12.59 -5.85 -7.81
N SER A 195 -13.27 -6.09 -8.93
CA SER A 195 -14.68 -5.72 -9.12
C SER A 195 -15.29 -6.51 -10.29
N GLY A 196 -16.59 -6.75 -10.22
CA GLY A 196 -17.35 -7.40 -11.28
C GLY A 196 -16.91 -8.84 -11.59
N GLY A 197 -16.26 -9.53 -10.64
CA GLY A 197 -15.76 -10.89 -10.82
C GLY A 197 -14.36 -10.99 -11.45
N THR A 198 -13.70 -9.86 -11.73
CA THR A 198 -12.34 -9.81 -12.30
C THR A 198 -11.38 -9.04 -11.40
N THR A 199 -10.08 -9.27 -11.60
CA THR A 199 -9.02 -8.48 -10.93
C THR A 199 -8.14 -7.81 -11.97
N LYS A 200 -8.14 -6.47 -11.98
CA LYS A 200 -7.22 -5.68 -12.80
C LYS A 200 -5.93 -5.42 -12.04
N PHE A 201 -4.80 -5.66 -12.69
CA PHE A 201 -3.48 -5.43 -12.11
C PHE A 201 -2.81 -4.21 -12.73
N TYR A 202 -2.29 -3.35 -11.88
CA TYR A 202 -1.51 -2.19 -12.27
C TYR A 202 -0.11 -2.28 -11.67
N VAL A 203 0.90 -1.94 -12.48
CA VAL A 203 2.29 -1.74 -12.02
C VAL A 203 2.68 -0.32 -12.40
N ASP A 204 3.17 0.45 -11.43
CA ASP A 204 3.54 1.86 -11.59
C ASP A 204 2.43 2.70 -12.25
N ALA A 205 1.21 2.49 -11.77
CA ALA A 205 -0.03 3.11 -12.25
C ALA A 205 -0.46 2.74 -13.69
N LEU A 206 0.27 1.87 -14.38
CA LEU A 206 -0.11 1.34 -15.70
C LEU A 206 -0.86 0.02 -15.56
N LEU A 207 -2.00 -0.13 -16.25
CA LEU A 207 -2.71 -1.41 -16.36
C LEU A 207 -1.84 -2.41 -17.12
N VAL A 208 -1.44 -3.50 -16.45
CA VAL A 208 -0.58 -4.54 -17.06
C VAL A 208 -1.36 -5.78 -17.46
N GLY A 209 -2.49 -6.08 -16.80
CA GLY A 209 -3.24 -7.30 -17.05
C GLY A 209 -4.59 -7.34 -16.32
N THR A 210 -5.41 -8.32 -16.69
CA THR A 210 -6.70 -8.58 -16.04
C THR A 210 -6.88 -10.08 -15.87
N SER A 211 -6.98 -10.53 -14.63
CA SER A 211 -7.37 -11.91 -14.30
C SER A 211 -8.89 -12.05 -14.40
N ASP A 212 -9.35 -13.19 -14.92
CA ASP A 212 -10.76 -13.55 -15.06
C ASP A 212 -11.43 -13.91 -13.71
N ARG A 213 -10.72 -13.70 -12.60
CA ARG A 213 -11.15 -14.03 -11.26
C ARG A 213 -10.94 -12.87 -10.31
N GLN A 214 -11.86 -12.79 -9.37
CA GLN A 214 -11.80 -11.91 -8.21
C GLN A 214 -11.94 -12.75 -6.95
N SER A 215 -11.08 -12.50 -5.98
CA SER A 215 -11.27 -13.00 -4.63
C SER A 215 -11.97 -11.96 -3.76
N THR A 216 -12.87 -12.41 -2.91
CA THR A 216 -13.51 -11.62 -1.86
C THR A 216 -13.17 -12.15 -0.47
N THR A 217 -12.14 -12.99 -0.37
CA THR A 217 -11.68 -13.52 0.93
C THR A 217 -10.81 -12.49 1.64
N ASP A 218 -10.75 -12.58 2.95
CA ASP A 218 -9.97 -11.72 3.85
C ASP A 218 -8.49 -11.55 3.44
N ILE A 219 -7.82 -10.54 3.99
CA ILE A 219 -6.37 -10.33 3.88
C ILE A 219 -5.72 -10.72 5.21
N TRP A 220 -5.05 -11.88 5.23
CA TRP A 220 -4.42 -12.41 6.43
C TRP A 220 -2.90 -12.37 6.38
N ARG A 221 -2.29 -12.84 5.29
CA ARG A 221 -0.83 -12.80 5.12
C ARG A 221 -0.44 -11.80 4.05
N ILE A 222 0.62 -11.07 4.36
CA ILE A 222 1.20 -10.06 3.50
C ILE A 222 2.67 -10.41 3.25
N GLY A 223 3.05 -10.44 1.98
CA GLY A 223 4.42 -10.63 1.50
C GLY A 223 4.93 -12.06 1.41
N ASN A 224 4.20 -13.05 1.95
CA ASN A 224 4.56 -14.47 1.85
C ASN A 224 3.43 -15.42 2.31
N TRP A 225 3.35 -16.62 1.73
CA TRP A 225 2.64 -17.78 2.29
C TRP A 225 3.47 -19.06 2.10
N GLY A 226 3.98 -19.67 3.18
CA GLY A 226 4.57 -21.02 3.12
C GLY A 226 5.68 -21.21 2.07
N ASN A 227 6.78 -20.46 2.20
CA ASN A 227 7.88 -20.38 1.22
C ASN A 227 7.51 -19.77 -0.14
N GLN A 228 6.63 -18.77 -0.12
CA GLN A 228 6.23 -17.99 -1.29
C GLN A 228 6.51 -16.51 -1.13
N ARG A 229 7.74 -16.16 -0.77
CA ARG A 229 8.15 -14.77 -0.53
C ARG A 229 7.98 -13.93 -1.79
N PHE A 230 7.24 -12.82 -1.71
CA PHE A 230 6.96 -11.99 -2.87
C PHE A 230 8.17 -11.17 -3.31
N ALA A 231 8.52 -10.18 -2.50
CA ALA A 231 9.67 -9.31 -2.67
C ALA A 231 10.40 -9.18 -1.34
N LYS A 232 11.69 -8.85 -1.39
CA LYS A 232 12.50 -8.67 -0.18
C LYS A 232 12.07 -7.44 0.61
N TYR A 233 11.63 -6.37 -0.07
CA TYR A 233 11.15 -5.17 0.59
C TYR A 233 9.71 -4.86 0.20
N LEU A 234 8.90 -4.53 1.20
CA LEU A 234 7.53 -4.04 1.05
C LEU A 234 7.35 -2.75 1.84
N ASP A 235 6.52 -1.86 1.33
CA ASP A 235 6.24 -0.57 1.95
C ASP A 235 4.82 -0.09 1.59
N ASP A 236 4.24 0.78 2.42
CA ASP A 236 2.94 1.45 2.23
C ASP A 236 1.85 0.51 1.70
N VAL A 237 1.63 -0.57 2.48
CA VAL A 237 0.65 -1.61 2.15
C VAL A 237 -0.75 -1.13 2.50
N ARG A 238 -1.67 -1.17 1.53
CA ARG A 238 -3.03 -0.65 1.69
C ARG A 238 -4.08 -1.63 1.21
N VAL A 239 -5.23 -1.58 1.87
CA VAL A 239 -6.43 -2.36 1.57
C VAL A 239 -7.63 -1.43 1.61
N TYR A 240 -8.32 -1.33 0.48
CA TYR A 240 -9.52 -0.52 0.29
C TYR A 240 -10.76 -1.40 0.09
N ASP A 241 -11.92 -0.96 0.57
CA ASP A 241 -13.22 -1.61 0.36
C ASP A 241 -13.97 -1.15 -0.91
N ILE A 242 -13.25 -0.47 -1.81
CA ILE A 242 -13.75 0.00 -3.09
C ILE A 242 -12.81 -0.40 -4.22
N ALA A 243 -13.34 -0.47 -5.43
CA ALA A 243 -12.54 -0.52 -6.64
C ALA A 243 -12.08 0.91 -7.03
N LEU A 244 -10.78 1.19 -6.87
CA LEU A 244 -10.21 2.46 -7.27
C LEU A 244 -10.13 2.57 -8.80
N SER A 245 -10.49 3.73 -9.32
CA SER A 245 -10.30 4.07 -10.74
C SER A 245 -8.85 4.46 -11.01
N ALA A 246 -8.37 4.21 -12.23
CA ALA A 246 -7.03 4.61 -12.67
C ALA A 246 -6.81 6.14 -12.70
N THR A 247 -7.88 6.93 -12.59
CA THR A 247 -7.87 8.38 -12.48
C THR A 247 -8.41 8.81 -11.12
N ALA A 248 -7.70 9.70 -10.43
CA ALA A 248 -8.13 10.34 -9.19
C ALA A 248 -9.19 11.41 -9.44
#